data_AF-A0AAE0FP55-F1
#
_entry.id   AF-A0AAE0FP55-F1
#
_cell.length_a   1.000
_cell.length_b   1.000
_cell.length_c   1.000
_cell.angle_alpha   90.00
_cell.angle_beta   90.00
_cell.angle_gamma   90.00
#
_symmetry.space_group_name_H-M   'P 1'
#
loop_
_entity.id
_entity.type
_entity.pdbx_description
1 polymer ?
#
loop_
_entity_poly.entity_id
_entity_poly.type
_entity_poly.pdbx_seq_one_letter_code
_entity_poly.pdbx_strand_id
1 'polypeptide(L)'
;MPSHLGCSGSPILLRTLVIGILCASAPHVQAAEPSAELEAAVSKFISDPAQDGPLKCAACAAASAEIYSFLLPSNDGMPPGMKQNAVGESVCGIIADQYGLAVDDNVPLAEFTRDESREKYMDNKAFEKYLKTTCENVKTNSALMWIYHSLPEFERKVCLEDLGLCTDKSYPRVRDWEEL
;
A
#
# COMPACT_ATOMS: atom_id res chain seq x y z
N MET A 1 -29.72 -77.33 -2.18
CA MET A 1 -30.90 -77.17 -1.30
C MET A 1 -31.25 -75.69 -1.24
N PRO A 2 -32.55 -75.34 -1.24
CA PRO A 2 -33.07 -74.33 -2.16
C PRO A 2 -33.59 -73.03 -1.50
N SER A 3 -33.76 -71.99 -2.34
CA SER A 3 -34.71 -70.85 -2.26
C SER A 3 -34.48 -69.81 -1.13
N HIS A 4 -34.76 -68.50 -1.23
CA HIS A 4 -35.64 -67.59 -2.00
C HIS A 4 -34.98 -66.18 -2.03
N LEU A 5 -34.95 -65.42 -3.13
CA LEU A 5 -35.97 -64.51 -3.71
C LEU A 5 -36.42 -63.32 -2.84
N GLY A 6 -36.33 -62.10 -3.40
CA GLY A 6 -37.02 -60.87 -2.98
C GLY A 6 -36.24 -59.59 -3.31
N CYS A 7 -36.26 -59.05 -4.54
CA CYS A 7 -37.23 -58.10 -5.12
C CYS A 7 -37.35 -56.72 -4.45
N SER A 8 -37.18 -55.67 -5.27
CA SER A 8 -37.87 -54.35 -5.29
C SER A 8 -36.84 -53.21 -5.41
N GLY A 9 -36.85 -52.31 -6.40
CA GLY A 9 -37.71 -52.04 -7.54
C GLY A 9 -37.10 -50.82 -8.27
N SER A 10 -37.10 -50.84 -9.60
CA SER A 10 -36.75 -49.71 -10.48
C SER A 10 -37.78 -48.55 -10.30
N PRO A 11 -37.54 -47.28 -10.72
CA PRO A 11 -37.38 -46.93 -12.14
C PRO A 11 -36.48 -45.71 -12.49
N ILE A 12 -35.95 -45.74 -13.72
CA ILE A 12 -36.03 -44.70 -14.76
C ILE A 12 -35.79 -43.24 -14.31
N LEU A 13 -34.77 -42.60 -14.89
CA LEU A 13 -34.97 -41.35 -15.66
C LEU A 13 -33.66 -40.87 -16.28
N LEU A 14 -33.60 -41.03 -17.61
CA LEU A 14 -32.89 -40.12 -18.51
C LEU A 14 -33.10 -38.67 -18.02
N ARG A 15 -32.01 -38.00 -17.63
CA ARG A 15 -31.97 -36.54 -17.59
C ARG A 15 -30.73 -36.07 -18.31
N THR A 16 -30.95 -35.86 -19.61
CA THR A 16 -30.51 -34.70 -20.38
C THR A 16 -29.46 -33.85 -19.66
N LEU A 17 -28.22 -34.00 -20.08
CA LEU A 17 -27.10 -33.14 -19.74
C LEU A 17 -27.35 -31.76 -20.38
N VAL A 18 -28.11 -30.91 -19.70
CA VAL A 18 -28.19 -29.49 -20.02
C VAL A 18 -26.90 -28.87 -19.50
N ILE A 19 -25.92 -28.72 -20.38
CA ILE A 19 -24.76 -27.86 -20.16
C ILE A 19 -25.28 -26.42 -20.17
N GLY A 20 -25.79 -25.99 -19.02
CA GLY A 20 -26.06 -24.59 -18.73
C GLY A 20 -24.72 -23.90 -18.57
N ILE A 21 -24.26 -23.24 -19.62
CA ILE A 21 -23.20 -22.24 -19.53
C ILE A 21 -23.80 -21.08 -18.73
N LEU A 22 -23.70 -21.16 -17.40
CA LEU A 22 -23.80 -19.99 -16.53
C LEU A 22 -22.55 -19.17 -16.84
N CYS A 23 -22.65 -18.29 -17.85
CA CYS A 23 -21.83 -17.10 -17.90
C CYS A 23 -22.10 -16.34 -16.60
N ALA A 24 -21.28 -16.62 -15.58
CA ALA A 24 -21.16 -15.79 -14.42
C ALA A 24 -20.68 -14.44 -14.93
N SER A 25 -21.62 -13.54 -15.17
CA SER A 25 -21.38 -12.11 -15.24
C SER A 25 -20.83 -11.71 -13.88
N ALA A 26 -19.51 -11.82 -13.74
CA ALA A 26 -18.80 -11.08 -12.72
C ALA A 26 -19.27 -9.62 -12.88
N PRO A 27 -19.92 -9.02 -11.87
CA PRO A 27 -20.25 -7.61 -11.95
C PRO A 27 -18.94 -6.89 -12.24
N HIS A 28 -18.90 -6.15 -13.35
CA HIS A 28 -17.86 -5.15 -13.55
C HIS A 28 -17.95 -4.27 -12.31
N VAL A 29 -17.00 -4.43 -11.40
CA VAL A 29 -16.77 -3.47 -10.33
C VAL A 29 -16.28 -2.23 -11.06
N GLN A 30 -17.21 -1.38 -11.48
CA GLN A 30 -16.89 -0.01 -11.84
C GLN A 30 -16.25 0.57 -10.58
N ALA A 31 -14.96 0.87 -10.66
CA ALA A 31 -14.29 1.70 -9.67
C ALA A 31 -15.19 2.92 -9.49
N ALA A 32 -15.76 3.07 -8.28
CA ALA A 32 -16.63 4.19 -7.99
C ALA A 32 -15.81 5.46 -8.23
N GLU A 33 -16.23 6.28 -9.19
CA GLU A 33 -15.59 7.57 -9.43
C GLU A 33 -15.63 8.36 -8.11
N PRO A 34 -14.51 8.99 -7.69
CA PRO A 34 -14.47 9.77 -6.47
C PRO A 34 -15.59 10.83 -6.50
N SER A 35 -16.25 11.02 -5.36
CA SER A 35 -17.30 12.04 -5.29
C SER A 35 -16.70 13.44 -5.55
N ALA A 36 -17.43 14.32 -6.23
CA ALA A 36 -16.97 15.69 -6.47
C ALA A 36 -16.67 16.45 -5.16
N GLU A 37 -17.31 16.05 -4.06
CA GLU A 37 -17.05 16.57 -2.72
C GLU A 37 -15.67 16.15 -2.20
N LEU A 38 -15.30 14.87 -2.38
CA LEU A 38 -13.98 14.36 -2.01
C LEU A 38 -12.88 15.00 -2.87
N GLU A 39 -13.08 15.13 -4.17
CA GLU A 39 -12.12 15.80 -5.06
C GLU A 39 -11.86 17.25 -4.62
N ALA A 40 -12.92 17.98 -4.26
CA ALA A 40 -12.81 19.34 -3.76
C ALA A 40 -12.10 19.40 -2.39
N ALA A 41 -12.40 18.46 -1.49
CA ALA A 41 -11.75 18.36 -0.19
C ALA A 41 -10.24 18.08 -0.33
N VAL A 42 -9.87 17.11 -1.18
CA VAL A 42 -8.48 16.76 -1.49
C VAL A 42 -7.76 17.94 -2.15
N SER A 43 -8.38 18.61 -3.14
CA SER A 43 -7.78 19.77 -3.79
C SER A 43 -7.50 20.91 -2.81
N LYS A 44 -8.44 21.18 -1.89
CA LYS A 44 -8.28 22.17 -0.83
C LYS A 44 -7.16 21.77 0.14
N PHE A 45 -7.12 20.50 0.53
CA PHE A 45 -6.13 19.95 1.43
C PHE A 45 -4.70 20.09 0.90
N ILE A 46 -4.46 19.74 -0.37
CA ILE A 46 -3.14 19.86 -1.01
C ILE A 46 -2.71 21.33 -1.15
N SER A 47 -3.68 22.21 -1.40
CA SER A 47 -3.40 23.64 -1.61
C SER A 47 -3.16 24.40 -0.29
N ASP A 48 -3.43 23.78 0.85
CA ASP A 48 -3.19 24.37 2.16
C ASP A 48 -1.70 24.25 2.55
N PRO A 49 -0.96 25.38 2.69
CA PRO A 49 0.43 25.35 3.09
C PRO A 49 0.69 24.68 4.45
N ALA A 50 -0.31 24.65 5.33
CA ALA A 50 -0.20 23.96 6.62
C ALA A 50 -0.06 22.43 6.46
N GLN A 51 -0.49 21.87 5.32
CA GLN A 51 -0.41 20.45 5.03
C GLN A 51 0.88 20.04 4.32
N ASP A 52 1.67 20.98 3.79
CA ASP A 52 2.91 20.65 3.06
C ASP A 52 3.91 19.90 3.95
N GLY A 53 4.17 20.38 5.18
CA GLY A 53 5.05 19.70 6.12
C GLY A 53 4.57 18.28 6.51
N PRO A 54 3.33 18.12 7.00
CA PRO A 54 2.74 16.82 7.28
C PRO A 54 2.77 15.86 6.10
N LEU A 55 2.43 16.32 4.89
CA LEU A 55 2.46 15.51 3.67
C LEU A 55 3.89 15.06 3.32
N LYS A 56 4.89 15.94 3.42
CA LYS A 56 6.31 15.59 3.18
C LYS A 56 6.76 14.49 4.12
N CYS A 57 6.41 14.63 5.39
CA CYS A 57 6.77 13.65 6.41
C CYS A 57 6.07 12.30 6.18
N ALA A 58 4.76 12.32 5.89
CA ALA A 58 3.99 11.12 5.58
C ALA A 58 4.51 10.39 4.33
N ALA A 59 4.88 11.13 3.27
CA ALA A 59 5.48 10.56 2.08
C ALA A 59 6.85 9.92 2.38
N CYS A 60 7.65 10.55 3.24
CA CYS A 60 8.95 10.00 3.64
C CYS A 60 8.80 8.73 4.47
N ALA A 61 7.85 8.69 5.40
CA ALA A 61 7.54 7.50 6.19
C ALA A 61 7.02 6.35 5.29
N ALA A 62 6.11 6.64 4.35
CA ALA A 62 5.63 5.65 3.38
C ALA A 62 6.78 5.08 2.53
N ALA A 63 7.63 5.96 1.98
CA ALA A 63 8.77 5.54 1.17
C ALA A 63 9.81 4.74 1.97
N SER A 64 10.09 5.18 3.20
CA SER A 64 11.02 4.50 4.08
C SER A 64 10.52 3.11 4.46
N ALA A 65 9.24 2.99 4.84
CA ALA A 65 8.63 1.69 5.14
C ALA A 65 8.70 0.72 3.95
N GLU A 66 8.49 1.19 2.73
CA GLU A 66 8.55 0.33 1.55
C GLU A 66 9.97 -0.09 1.20
N ILE A 67 10.92 0.86 1.20
CA ILE A 67 12.34 0.57 1.00
C ILE A 67 12.85 -0.41 2.07
N TYR A 68 12.45 -0.19 3.33
CA TYR A 68 12.81 -1.06 4.44
C TYR A 68 12.28 -2.47 4.26
N SER A 69 10.99 -2.60 3.93
CA SER A 69 10.32 -3.87 3.69
C SER A 69 10.87 -4.61 2.47
N PHE A 70 11.30 -3.91 1.43
CA PHE A 70 11.90 -4.52 0.24
C PHE A 70 13.30 -5.09 0.53
N LEU A 71 14.06 -4.40 1.38
CA LEU A 71 15.45 -4.76 1.67
C LEU A 71 15.62 -5.80 2.78
N LEU A 72 14.72 -5.84 3.75
CA LEU A 72 14.75 -6.77 4.88
C LEU A 72 14.80 -8.26 4.45
N PRO A 73 13.94 -8.75 3.54
CA PRO A 73 13.93 -10.14 3.09
C PRO A 73 15.19 -10.51 2.29
N SER A 74 15.91 -9.51 1.76
CA SER A 74 17.13 -9.68 0.98
C SER A 74 18.39 -9.82 1.87
N ASN A 75 18.22 -9.86 3.21
CA ASN A 75 19.32 -9.90 4.17
C ASN A 75 19.96 -11.29 4.36
N ASP A 76 19.40 -12.36 3.81
CA ASP A 76 19.97 -13.72 3.89
C ASP A 76 21.13 -13.96 2.90
N GLY A 77 22.10 -13.04 2.83
CA GLY A 77 23.41 -13.28 2.20
C GLY A 77 23.84 -12.32 1.09
N MET A 78 23.11 -11.26 0.76
CA MET A 78 23.57 -10.28 -0.24
C MET A 78 24.54 -9.24 0.34
N PRO A 79 25.65 -8.92 -0.36
CA PRO A 79 26.55 -7.83 0.02
C PRO A 79 25.84 -6.46 -0.01
N PRO A 80 26.18 -5.52 0.89
CA PRO A 80 25.53 -4.21 0.99
C PRO A 80 25.46 -3.43 -0.34
N GLY A 81 26.50 -3.51 -1.18
CA GLY A 81 26.56 -2.80 -2.46
C GLY A 81 25.65 -3.35 -3.57
N MET A 82 25.22 -4.63 -3.51
CA MET A 82 24.25 -5.17 -4.47
C MET A 82 22.81 -4.79 -4.11
N LYS A 83 22.52 -4.61 -2.82
CA LYS A 83 21.20 -4.21 -2.33
C LYS A 83 20.81 -2.81 -2.83
N GLN A 84 21.77 -1.88 -2.89
CA GLN A 84 21.53 -0.49 -3.32
C GLN A 84 21.04 -0.41 -4.78
N ASN A 85 21.54 -1.27 -5.67
CA ASN A 85 21.11 -1.33 -7.07
C ASN A 85 19.77 -2.07 -7.24
N ALA A 86 19.44 -2.99 -6.32
CA ALA A 86 18.17 -3.73 -6.34
C ALA A 86 16.97 -2.85 -5.91
N VAL A 87 17.20 -1.85 -5.05
CA VAL A 87 16.24 -0.77 -4.71
C VAL A 87 16.08 0.22 -5.88
N GLY A 88 16.31 -0.21 -7.13
CA GLY A 88 16.17 0.60 -8.33
C GLY A 88 14.74 1.14 -8.53
N GLU A 89 14.43 1.58 -9.76
CA GLU A 89 13.13 2.18 -10.14
C GLU A 89 11.88 1.38 -9.67
N SER A 90 12.02 0.08 -9.35
CA SER A 90 10.92 -0.79 -8.92
C SER A 90 10.23 -0.32 -7.63
N VAL A 91 10.96 0.08 -6.58
CA VAL A 91 10.35 0.43 -5.29
C VAL A 91 9.62 1.77 -5.36
N CYS A 92 10.22 2.76 -6.01
CA CYS A 92 9.59 4.07 -6.16
C CYS A 92 8.43 4.06 -7.16
N GLY A 93 8.42 3.13 -8.12
CA GLY A 93 7.25 2.82 -8.94
C GLY A 93 6.11 2.19 -8.12
N ILE A 94 6.42 1.19 -7.29
CA ILE A 94 5.42 0.53 -6.42
C ILE A 94 4.72 1.54 -5.51
N ILE A 95 5.45 2.46 -4.88
CA ILE A 95 4.84 3.46 -3.99
C ILE A 95 3.90 4.36 -4.79
N ALA A 96 4.36 4.85 -5.94
CA ALA A 96 3.58 5.72 -6.81
C ALA A 96 2.28 5.03 -7.30
N ASP A 97 2.33 3.72 -7.56
CA ASP A 97 1.21 2.97 -8.11
C ASP A 97 0.23 2.43 -7.06
N GLN A 98 0.67 2.22 -5.81
CA GLN A 98 -0.14 1.51 -4.79
C GLN A 98 -0.61 2.38 -3.63
N TYR A 99 0.09 3.48 -3.35
CA TYR A 99 -0.25 4.38 -2.26
C TYR A 99 -1.23 5.44 -2.71
N GLY A 100 -2.21 5.74 -1.86
CA GLY A 100 -3.09 6.89 -1.98
C GLY A 100 -3.07 7.71 -0.70
N LEU A 101 -3.60 8.93 -0.77
CA LEU A 101 -3.85 9.72 0.43
C LEU A 101 -4.97 9.05 1.23
N ALA A 102 -4.76 8.77 2.50
CA ALA A 102 -5.79 8.19 3.34
C ALA A 102 -6.98 9.16 3.49
N VAL A 103 -8.19 8.61 3.46
CA VAL A 103 -9.44 9.33 3.61
C VAL A 103 -10.23 8.68 4.74
N ASP A 104 -10.86 9.48 5.57
CA ASP A 104 -11.77 9.03 6.64
C ASP A 104 -13.04 9.87 6.60
N ASP A 105 -14.19 9.25 6.38
CA ASP A 105 -15.48 9.94 6.22
C ASP A 105 -15.44 11.14 5.23
N ASN A 106 -14.82 10.95 4.05
CA ASN A 106 -14.53 12.00 3.05
C ASN A 106 -13.56 13.11 3.51
N VAL A 107 -12.87 12.94 4.63
CA VAL A 107 -11.86 13.87 5.12
C VAL A 107 -10.46 13.37 4.74
N PRO A 108 -9.70 14.10 3.92
CA PRO A 108 -8.32 13.75 3.61
C PRO A 108 -7.44 13.87 4.86
N LEU A 109 -6.59 12.87 5.08
CA LEU A 109 -5.64 12.81 6.17
C LEU A 109 -4.21 13.04 5.66
N ALA A 110 -3.33 13.57 6.50
CA ALA A 110 -1.90 13.71 6.20
C ALA A 110 -1.17 12.36 6.34
N GLU A 111 -1.65 11.34 5.63
CA GLU A 111 -1.13 9.98 5.67
C GLU A 111 -1.24 9.35 4.29
N PHE A 112 -0.20 8.62 3.86
CA PHE A 112 -0.25 7.81 2.66
C PHE A 112 -0.35 6.34 3.05
N THR A 113 -1.31 5.64 2.47
CA THR A 113 -1.54 4.22 2.75
C THR A 113 -1.69 3.42 1.47
N ARG A 114 -1.19 2.18 1.49
CA ARG A 114 -1.50 1.16 0.49
C ARG A 114 -2.54 0.14 0.98
N ASP A 115 -2.91 0.19 2.26
CA ASP A 115 -3.86 -0.73 2.88
C ASP A 115 -5.21 -0.69 2.14
N GLU A 116 -5.60 -1.83 1.57
CA GLU A 116 -6.85 -1.97 0.80
C GLU A 116 -8.09 -1.93 1.67
N SER A 117 -7.95 -2.09 3.00
CA SER A 117 -9.05 -1.98 3.95
C SER A 117 -9.40 -0.53 4.31
N ARG A 118 -8.54 0.43 3.95
CA ARG A 118 -8.73 1.86 4.20
C ARG A 118 -9.14 2.59 2.92
N GLU A 119 -10.03 3.55 3.06
CA GLU A 119 -10.35 4.45 1.94
C GLU A 119 -9.12 5.30 1.59
N LYS A 120 -8.80 5.38 0.30
CA LYS A 120 -7.66 6.14 -0.19
C LYS A 120 -7.97 6.82 -1.52
N TYR A 121 -7.49 8.05 -1.67
CA TYR A 121 -7.60 8.82 -2.90
C TYR A 121 -6.32 8.67 -3.74
N MET A 122 -6.45 8.11 -4.95
CA MET A 122 -5.33 7.80 -5.85
C MET A 122 -5.30 8.64 -7.13
N ASP A 123 -6.40 9.29 -7.50
CA ASP A 123 -6.53 10.07 -8.74
C ASP A 123 -5.87 11.46 -8.66
N ASN A 124 -4.63 11.51 -8.15
CA ASN A 124 -3.84 12.73 -8.14
C ASN A 124 -2.40 12.48 -8.60
N LYS A 125 -2.09 12.94 -9.81
CA LYS A 125 -0.71 12.93 -10.34
C LYS A 125 0.28 13.72 -9.48
N ALA A 126 -0.18 14.67 -8.67
CA ALA A 126 0.68 15.38 -7.74
C ALA A 126 1.16 14.43 -6.63
N PHE A 127 0.28 13.58 -6.08
CA PHE A 127 0.67 12.59 -5.06
C PHE A 127 1.65 11.56 -5.60
N GLU A 128 1.37 11.02 -6.78
CA GLU A 128 2.27 10.09 -7.47
C GLU A 128 3.69 10.69 -7.61
N LYS A 129 3.77 11.91 -8.17
CA LYS A 129 5.05 12.62 -8.33
C LYS A 129 5.72 12.89 -7.00
N TYR A 130 4.95 13.23 -5.98
CA TYR A 130 5.45 13.60 -4.65
C TYR A 130 6.03 12.40 -3.91
N LEU A 131 5.32 11.27 -3.93
CA LEU A 131 5.76 10.00 -3.37
C LEU A 131 7.01 9.47 -4.10
N LYS A 132 7.00 9.49 -5.44
CA LYS A 132 8.14 9.06 -6.25
C LYS A 132 9.38 9.90 -5.98
N THR A 133 9.25 11.23 -5.96
CA THR A 133 10.37 12.15 -5.69
C THR A 133 10.94 11.92 -4.29
N THR A 134 10.06 11.77 -3.29
CA THR A 134 10.48 11.48 -1.92
C THR A 134 11.19 10.14 -1.83
N CYS A 135 10.68 9.10 -2.49
CA CYS A 135 11.33 7.79 -2.54
C CYS A 135 12.72 7.83 -3.16
N GLU A 136 12.91 8.53 -4.29
CA GLU A 136 14.24 8.66 -4.91
C GLU A 136 15.23 9.39 -3.99
N ASN A 137 14.77 10.34 -3.18
CA ASN A 137 15.61 10.99 -2.17
C ASN A 137 15.97 10.05 -1.02
N VAL A 138 14.99 9.28 -0.50
CA VAL A 138 15.21 8.26 0.56
C VAL A 138 16.16 7.17 0.09
N LYS A 139 16.17 6.80 -1.19
CA LYS A 139 17.05 5.76 -1.76
C LYS A 139 18.53 6.15 -1.80
N THR A 140 18.88 7.43 -1.67
CA THR A 140 20.28 7.86 -1.77
C THR A 140 21.17 7.19 -0.70
N ASN A 141 22.43 6.91 -1.06
CA ASN A 141 23.32 5.95 -0.38
C ASN A 141 23.50 6.10 1.14
N SER A 142 23.27 7.28 1.74
CA SER A 142 23.40 7.47 3.19
C SER A 142 22.29 6.76 3.96
N ALA A 143 21.07 6.77 3.44
CA ALA A 143 19.91 6.15 4.06
C ALA A 143 20.05 4.63 4.14
N LEU A 144 20.52 4.00 3.06
CA LEU A 144 20.61 2.54 2.95
C LEU A 144 21.60 1.90 3.93
N MET A 145 22.49 2.67 4.55
CA MET A 145 23.36 2.18 5.63
C MET A 145 22.60 1.89 6.93
N TRP A 146 21.46 2.56 7.13
CA TRP A 146 20.61 2.43 8.32
C TRP A 146 19.58 1.30 8.21
N ILE A 147 19.54 0.58 7.08
CA ILE A 147 18.63 -0.54 6.88
C ILE A 147 18.80 -1.68 7.89
N TYR A 148 19.99 -1.79 8.49
CA TYR A 148 20.30 -2.80 9.50
C TYR A 148 19.75 -2.44 10.89
N HIS A 149 19.23 -1.22 11.05
CA HIS A 149 18.55 -0.80 12.26
C HIS A 149 17.07 -1.15 12.21
N SER A 150 16.33 -0.86 13.28
CA SER A 150 14.88 -0.96 13.26
C SER A 150 14.30 0.00 12.20
N LEU A 151 13.16 -0.35 11.60
CA LEU A 151 12.43 0.55 10.69
C LEU A 151 12.40 1.98 11.24
N PRO A 152 12.06 2.21 12.51
CA PRO A 152 11.80 3.56 12.96
C PRO A 152 13.07 4.35 13.25
N GLU A 153 14.18 3.69 13.58
CA GLU A 153 15.50 4.33 13.55
C GLU A 153 15.91 4.71 12.12
N PHE A 154 15.66 3.83 11.15
CA PHE A 154 15.88 4.12 9.73
C PHE A 154 15.05 5.32 9.28
N GLU A 155 13.74 5.32 9.54
CA GLU A 155 12.88 6.44 9.16
C GLU A 155 13.26 7.73 9.90
N ARG A 156 13.60 7.68 11.20
CA ARG A 156 14.04 8.84 11.98
C ARG A 156 15.28 9.44 11.31
N LYS A 157 16.28 8.61 11.03
CA LYS A 157 17.52 9.08 10.43
C LYS A 157 17.27 9.72 9.06
N VAL A 158 16.50 9.05 8.21
CA VAL A 158 16.30 9.54 6.84
C VAL A 158 15.37 10.75 6.80
N CYS A 159 14.21 10.67 7.45
CA CYS A 159 13.17 11.69 7.30
C CYS A 159 13.37 12.90 8.20
N LEU A 160 13.95 12.74 9.40
CA LEU A 160 14.21 13.85 10.32
C LEU A 160 15.61 14.45 10.11
N GLU A 161 16.66 13.61 10.06
CA GLU A 161 18.04 14.10 10.09
C GLU A 161 18.61 14.35 8.69
N ASP A 162 18.50 13.40 7.76
CA ASP A 162 19.14 13.50 6.44
C ASP A 162 18.34 14.41 5.50
N LEU A 163 17.02 14.21 5.40
CA LEU A 163 16.16 14.96 4.47
C LEU A 163 15.46 16.17 5.10
N GLY A 164 15.32 16.21 6.43
CA GLY A 164 14.62 17.29 7.14
C GLY A 164 13.15 17.47 6.72
N LEU A 165 12.50 16.40 6.27
CA LEU A 165 11.10 16.40 5.82
C LEU A 165 10.11 16.27 6.97
N CYS A 166 10.55 15.70 8.08
CA CYS A 166 9.80 15.62 9.32
C CYS A 166 10.36 16.58 10.37
N THR A 167 9.54 16.90 11.35
CA THR A 167 9.92 17.51 12.63
C THR A 167 9.55 16.54 13.75
N ASP A 168 10.14 16.71 14.94
CA ASP A 168 9.77 15.90 16.12
C ASP A 168 8.26 15.92 16.40
N LYS A 169 7.56 16.99 16.03
CA LYS A 169 6.11 17.15 16.22
C LYS A 169 5.26 16.52 15.11
N SER A 170 5.80 16.40 13.91
CA SER A 170 5.08 15.92 12.73
C SER A 170 5.36 14.45 12.43
N TYR A 171 6.26 13.82 13.18
CA TYR A 171 6.59 12.42 13.04
C TYR A 171 5.44 11.55 13.56
N PRO A 172 4.61 10.93 12.68
CA PRO A 172 3.38 10.29 13.10
C PRO A 172 3.66 9.11 14.02
N ARG A 173 4.77 8.40 13.73
CA ARG A 173 5.16 7.23 14.49
C ARG A 173 5.75 7.55 15.84
N VAL A 174 6.42 8.69 16.10
CA VAL A 174 7.10 8.98 17.40
C VAL A 174 6.12 9.02 18.59
N ARG A 175 4.83 9.29 18.38
CA ARG A 175 3.84 9.22 19.47
C ARG A 175 3.70 7.83 20.08
N ASP A 176 3.95 6.76 19.32
CA ASP A 176 3.88 5.39 19.83
C ASP A 176 5.22 4.91 20.46
N TRP A 177 6.23 5.78 20.60
CA TRP A 177 7.61 5.43 21.05
C TRP A 177 7.88 5.85 22.48
N GLU A 178 7.16 6.85 22.99
CA GLU A 178 7.29 7.28 24.39
C GLU A 178 6.44 6.43 25.34
N GLU A 179 5.59 5.54 24.80
CA GLU A 179 4.69 4.67 25.57
C GLU A 179 5.03 3.16 25.50
N LEU A 180 6.17 2.78 24.89
CA LEU A 180 6.72 1.40 24.86
C LEU A 180 8.14 1.34 25.44
#